data_AF-A0A955YTU9-F1
#
_entry.id   AF-A0A955YTU9-F1
#
_cell.length_a   1.000
_cell.length_b   1.000
_cell.length_c   1.000
_cell.angle_alpha   90.00
_cell.angle_beta   90.00
_cell.angle_gamma   90.00
#
_symmetry.space_group_name_H-M   'P 1'
#
loop_
_entity.id
_entity.type
_entity.pdbx_description
1 polymer ?
#
loop_
_entity_poly.entity_id
_entity_poly.type
_entity_poly.pdbx_seq_one_letter_code
_entity_poly.pdbx_strand_id
1 'polypeptide(L)' 'MFKPLIPALVLVLLAGISATAQADDEFVMKCATVAPEGTPWEKQLKRFKKHVEKASGGRIKI' A
#
# COMPACT_ATOMS: atom_id res chain seq x y z
N MET A 1 22.35 44.53 8.24
CA MET A 1 20.93 44.11 8.39
C MET A 1 20.54 42.89 7.53
N PHE A 2 21.47 42.00 7.12
CA PHE A 2 21.19 40.90 6.16
C PHE A 2 21.11 39.48 6.76
N LYS A 3 20.64 39.34 8.01
CA LYS A 3 20.71 38.07 8.76
C LYS A 3 19.49 37.10 8.70
N PRO A 4 18.28 37.43 8.19
CA PRO A 4 17.18 36.46 8.13
C PRO A 4 17.05 35.74 6.79
N LEU A 5 17.89 36.06 5.80
CA LEU A 5 17.70 35.60 4.41
C LEU A 5 18.04 34.11 4.22
N ILE A 6 19.00 33.60 5.01
CA ILE A 6 19.43 32.20 4.99
C ILE A 6 18.38 31.25 5.62
N PRO A 7 17.86 31.50 6.85
CA PRO A 7 16.85 30.61 7.41
C PRO A 7 15.54 30.62 6.61
N ALA A 8 15.17 31.75 6.01
CA ALA A 8 13.99 31.85 5.15
C ALA A 8 14.12 30.98 3.88
N LEU A 9 15.31 30.93 3.27
CA LEU A 9 15.55 30.12 2.08
C LEU A 9 15.49 28.61 2.37
N VAL A 10 16.03 28.19 3.52
CA VAL A 10 16.00 26.78 3.95
C VAL A 10 14.56 26.31 4.21
N LEU A 11 13.73 27.17 4.80
CA LEU A 11 12.33 26.85 5.08
C LEU A 11 11.50 26.67 3.79
N VAL A 12 11.78 27.50 2.76
CA VAL A 12 11.14 27.39 1.44
C VAL A 12 11.57 26.11 0.71
N LEU A 13 12.85 25.72 0.82
CA LEU A 13 13.36 24.47 0.27
C LEU A 13 12.74 23.23 0.93
N LEU A 14 12.54 23.24 2.25
CA LEU A 14 11.86 22.13 2.95
C LEU A 14 10.37 22.04 2.60
N ALA A 15 9.68 23.17 2.44
CA ALA A 15 8.26 23.18 2.07
C ALA A 15 8.01 22.58 0.67
N GLY A 16 8.95 22.77 -0.27
CA GLY A 16 8.91 22.19 -1.61
C GLY A 16 9.12 20.67 -1.68
N ILE A 17 9.63 20.04 -0.61
CA ILE A 17 9.84 18.58 -0.52
C ILE A 17 8.61 17.88 0.10
N SER A 18 7.43 18.50 -0.01
CA SER A 18 6.16 17.82 0.24
C SER A 18 5.95 16.78 -0.88
N ALA A 19 6.72 15.70 -0.84
CA ALA A 19 6.49 14.51 -1.61
C ALA A 19 5.05 14.10 -1.32
N THR A 20 4.20 14.20 -2.34
CA THR A 20 2.86 13.67 -2.29
C THR A 20 3.01 12.16 -2.09
N ALA A 21 3.01 11.72 -0.84
CA ALA A 21 2.81 10.33 -0.49
C ALA A 21 1.38 9.99 -0.91
N GLN A 22 1.21 9.70 -2.20
CA GLN A 22 -0.05 9.23 -2.73
C GLN A 22 -0.28 7.87 -2.08
N ALA A 23 -1.37 7.76 -1.31
CA ALA A 23 -1.78 6.47 -0.78
C ALA A 23 -1.97 5.53 -1.98
N ASP A 24 -1.22 4.44 -2.02
CA ASP A 24 -1.39 3.42 -3.06
C ASP A 24 -2.85 2.92 -3.03
N ASP A 25 -3.44 2.73 -4.22
CA ASP A 25 -4.83 2.29 -4.34
C ASP A 25 -5.06 0.92 -3.66
N GLU A 26 -6.13 0.81 -2.88
CA GLU A 26 -6.57 -0.44 -2.26
C GLU A 26 -7.57 -1.16 -3.18
N PHE A 27 -7.30 -2.42 -3.51
CA PHE A 27 -8.12 -3.23 -4.40
C PHE A 27 -8.77 -4.40 -3.65
N VAL A 28 -10.09 -4.54 -3.78
CA VAL A 28 -10.86 -5.68 -3.26
C VAL A 28 -11.31 -6.55 -4.43
N MET A 29 -10.78 -7.78 -4.50
CA MET A 29 -11.14 -8.79 -5.48
C MET A 29 -12.07 -9.82 -4.83
N LYS A 30 -13.24 -10.07 -5.44
CA LYS A 30 -14.15 -11.11 -4.96
C LYS A 30 -13.83 -12.43 -5.64
N CYS A 31 -13.30 -13.39 -4.89
CA CYS A 31 -13.03 -14.73 -5.40
C CYS A 31 -14.06 -15.75 -4.85
N ALA A 32 -14.94 -16.24 -5.72
CA ALA A 32 -15.85 -17.35 -5.41
C ALA A 32 -15.22 -18.68 -5.85
N THR A 33 -15.42 -19.73 -5.06
CA THR A 33 -14.94 -21.08 -5.38
C THR A 33 -16.08 -22.08 -5.33
N VAL A 34 -16.06 -23.04 -6.25
CA VAL A 34 -16.95 -24.21 -6.24
C VAL A 34 -16.41 -25.33 -5.34
N ALA A 35 -15.19 -25.16 -4.81
CA ALA A 35 -14.56 -26.15 -3.95
C ALA A 35 -15.27 -26.20 -2.58
N PRO A 36 -15.72 -27.38 -2.14
CA PRO A 36 -16.27 -27.57 -0.80
C PRO A 36 -15.24 -27.29 0.30
N GLU A 37 -15.74 -26.97 1.49
CA GLU A 37 -14.91 -26.83 2.70
C GLU A 37 -14.21 -28.16 3.07
N GLY A 38 -13.02 -28.06 3.66
CA GLY A 38 -12.16 -29.17 4.03
C GLY A 38 -11.31 -29.74 2.89
N THR A 39 -11.57 -29.35 1.63
CA THR A 39 -10.85 -29.89 0.48
C THR A 39 -9.42 -29.35 0.36
N PRO A 40 -8.50 -30.09 -0.29
CA PRO A 40 -7.16 -29.56 -0.60
C PRO A 40 -7.18 -28.26 -1.39
N TRP A 41 -8.19 -28.09 -2.25
CA TRP A 41 -8.41 -26.88 -3.06
C TRP A 41 -8.74 -25.66 -2.22
N GLU A 42 -9.62 -25.80 -1.22
CA GLU A 42 -9.92 -24.74 -0.27
C GLU A 42 -8.66 -24.30 0.50
N LYS A 43 -7.86 -25.27 0.98
CA LYS A 43 -6.58 -25.00 1.65
C LYS A 43 -5.60 -24.26 0.74
N GLN A 44 -5.55 -24.62 -0.55
CA GLN A 44 -4.72 -23.94 -1.54
C GLN A 44 -5.21 -22.52 -1.81
N LEU A 45 -6.52 -22.30 -1.93
CA LEU A 45 -7.10 -20.98 -2.11
C LEU A 45 -6.79 -20.06 -0.94
N LYS A 46 -6.92 -20.55 0.30
CA LYS A 46 -6.55 -19.83 1.52
C LYS A 46 -5.07 -19.43 1.52
N ARG A 47 -4.18 -20.32 1.06
CA ARG A 47 -2.74 -20.02 0.93
C ARG A 47 -2.48 -18.96 -0.15
N PHE A 48 -3.19 -19.03 -1.27
CA PHE A 48 -3.09 -18.05 -2.35
C PHE A 48 -3.51 -16.65 -1.88
N LYS A 49 -4.65 -16.51 -1.19
CA LYS A 49 -5.12 -15.23 -0.62
C LYS A 49 -4.03 -14.58 0.24
N LYS A 50 -3.48 -15.34 1.19
CA LYS A 50 -2.39 -14.88 2.07
C LYS A 50 -1.14 -14.48 1.30
N HIS A 51 -0.80 -15.21 0.23
CA HIS A 51 0.36 -14.90 -0.58
C HIS A 51 0.18 -13.57 -1.32
N VAL A 52 -0.99 -13.33 -1.92
CA VAL A 52 -1.24 -12.10 -2.68
C VAL A 52 -1.36 -10.89 -1.74
N GLU A 53 -2.02 -11.02 -0.60
CA GLU A 53 -2.04 -9.96 0.42
C GLU A 53 -0.62 -9.60 0.89
N LYS A 54 0.21 -10.62 1.18
CA LYS A 54 1.60 -10.39 1.59
C LYS A 54 2.45 -9.78 0.47
N ALA A 55 2.35 -10.29 -0.75
CA ALA A 55 3.15 -9.82 -1.89
C ALA A 55 2.76 -8.40 -2.33
N SER A 56 1.49 -8.03 -2.17
CA SER A 56 1.00 -6.68 -2.49
C SER A 56 1.26 -5.66 -1.40
N GLY A 57 1.82 -6.06 -0.24
CA GLY A 57 1.97 -5.18 0.92
C GLY A 57 0.64 -4.80 1.56
N GLY A 58 -0.38 -5.66 1.42
CA GLY A 58 -1.74 -5.42 1.93
C GLY A 58 -2.65 -4.63 0.99
N ARG A 59 -2.16 -4.21 -0.18
CA ARG A 59 -2.92 -3.42 -1.16
C ARG A 59 -4.01 -4.20 -1.88
N ILE A 60 -3.86 -5.52 -1.99
CA ILE A 60 -4.83 -6.39 -2.65
C ILE A 60 -5.44 -7.34 -1.62
N LYS A 61 -6.76 -7.25 -1.45
CA LYS A 61 -7.57 -8.17 -0.63
C LYS A 61 -8.40 -9.08 -1.53
N ILE A 62 -8.43 -10.39 -1.25
CA ILE A 62 -9.06 -11.44 -2.10
C ILE A 62 -10.13 -12.24 -1.34
#